data_AF-A0A4Q9B3N6-F1
#
_entry.id   AF-A0A4Q9B3N6-F1
#
_cell.length_a   1.000
_cell.length_b   1.000
_cell.length_c   1.000
_cell.angle_alpha   90.00
_cell.angle_beta   90.00
_cell.angle_gamma   90.00
#
_symmetry.space_group_name_H-M   'P 1'
#
loop_
_entity.id
_entity.type
_entity.pdbx_description
1 polymer ?
#
loop_
_entity_poly.entity_id
_entity_poly.type
_entity_poly.pdbx_seq_one_letter_code
_entity_poly.pdbx_strand_id
1 'polypeptide(L)'
;MALAFSLLAAALSWALFALLFGRYRRRPSWHNAFYALGLLLFALAVSAELLAKLLGAWNPFLYRLWYLAGAMHGVTFLGLGSLALLNPRAAKGLLLFLLPLILYGLFLVAWAPLDFARLPAPYTPSGAAFPDPSLTSPRLWTLPFNLIGTALLAGVALYSTLLFWRRNPLRAQGTALIFLAALVLASTSTLNRFGVVGLEEMGRAFGVALLYLGVAVADRSAAYAGGRA
;
A
#
# COMPACT_ATOMS: atom_id res chain seq x y z
N MET A 1 -18.72 6.38 -13.16
CA MET A 1 -17.77 7.20 -12.37
C MET A 1 -16.82 6.34 -11.52
N ALA A 2 -17.32 5.40 -10.69
CA ALA A 2 -16.47 4.53 -9.85
C ALA A 2 -15.45 3.68 -10.63
N LEU A 3 -15.81 3.19 -11.82
CA LEU A 3 -14.90 2.44 -12.69
C LEU A 3 -13.72 3.30 -13.19
N ALA A 4 -13.97 4.57 -13.51
CA ALA A 4 -12.93 5.50 -13.95
C ALA A 4 -11.90 5.76 -12.83
N PHE A 5 -12.35 5.93 -11.58
CA PHE A 5 -11.45 6.03 -10.43
C PHE A 5 -10.64 4.74 -10.21
N SER A 6 -11.27 3.57 -10.38
CA SER A 6 -10.59 2.27 -10.25
C SER A 6 -9.51 2.09 -11.33
N LEU A 7 -9.82 2.49 -12.58
CA LEU A 7 -8.86 2.50 -13.70
C LEU A 7 -7.70 3.45 -13.44
N LEU A 8 -7.99 4.68 -12.99
CA LEU A 8 -6.96 5.67 -12.66
C LEU A 8 -6.05 5.18 -11.53
N ALA A 9 -6.62 4.63 -10.46
CA ALA A 9 -5.87 4.06 -9.35
C ALA A 9 -4.95 2.93 -9.83
N ALA A 10 -5.45 2.02 -10.67
CA ALA A 10 -4.64 0.93 -11.23
C ALA A 10 -3.51 1.46 -12.12
N ALA A 11 -3.80 2.36 -13.05
CA ALA A 11 -2.80 2.95 -13.95
C ALA A 11 -1.69 3.68 -13.18
N LEU A 12 -2.06 4.53 -12.21
CA LEU A 12 -1.08 5.25 -11.40
C LEU A 12 -0.25 4.31 -10.52
N SER A 13 -0.85 3.25 -9.98
CA SER A 13 -0.13 2.26 -9.16
C SER A 13 0.91 1.49 -9.97
N TRP A 14 0.56 1.05 -11.18
CA TRP A 14 1.48 0.39 -12.09
C TRP A 14 2.59 1.33 -12.57
N ALA A 15 2.26 2.59 -12.89
CA ALA A 15 3.25 3.59 -13.24
C ALA A 15 4.24 3.84 -12.08
N LEU A 16 3.73 3.98 -10.86
CA LEU A 16 4.56 4.18 -9.68
C LEU A 16 5.45 2.97 -9.39
N PHE A 17 4.91 1.76 -9.50
CA PHE A 17 5.69 0.52 -9.41
C PHE A 17 6.81 0.50 -10.45
N ALA A 18 6.52 0.77 -11.73
CA ALA A 18 7.51 0.77 -12.80
C ALA A 18 8.63 1.78 -12.55
N LEU A 19 8.30 2.99 -12.06
CA LEU A 19 9.27 4.01 -11.68
C LEU A 19 10.21 3.53 -10.55
N LEU A 20 9.66 2.97 -9.47
CA LEU A 20 10.46 2.51 -8.33
C LEU A 20 11.26 1.24 -8.66
N PHE A 21 10.68 0.32 -9.43
CA PHE A 21 11.37 -0.88 -9.87
C PHE A 21 12.52 -0.54 -10.84
N GLY A 22 12.32 0.39 -11.76
CA GLY A 22 13.39 0.93 -12.61
C GLY A 22 14.54 1.54 -11.78
N ARG A 23 14.20 2.25 -10.70
CA ARG A 23 15.18 2.78 -9.75
C ARG A 23 15.94 1.68 -9.01
N TYR A 24 15.22 0.66 -8.53
CA TYR A 24 15.83 -0.51 -7.90
C TYR A 24 16.82 -1.21 -8.85
N ARG A 25 16.43 -1.42 -10.12
CA ARG A 25 17.32 -2.05 -11.11
C ARG A 25 18.58 -1.24 -11.38
N ARG A 26 18.49 0.10 -11.40
CA ARG A 26 19.63 0.99 -11.63
C ARG A 26 20.52 1.15 -10.39
N ARG A 27 19.92 1.18 -9.20
CA ARG A 27 20.60 1.37 -7.91
C ARG A 27 19.98 0.44 -6.86
N PRO A 28 20.41 -0.84 -6.82
CA PRO A 28 19.88 -1.82 -5.89
C PRO A 28 20.10 -1.38 -4.44
N SER A 29 19.02 -1.30 -3.67
CA SER A 29 19.04 -0.97 -2.25
C SER A 29 17.83 -1.60 -1.57
N TRP A 30 17.91 -1.83 -0.26
CA TRP A 30 16.81 -2.41 0.52
C TRP A 30 15.55 -1.54 0.50
N HIS A 31 15.69 -0.22 0.60
CA HIS A 31 14.52 0.67 0.52
C HIS A 31 13.86 0.62 -0.86
N ASN A 32 14.64 0.61 -1.95
CA ASN A 32 14.08 0.53 -3.30
C ASN A 32 13.39 -0.82 -3.53
N ALA A 33 13.97 -1.91 -3.03
CA ALA A 33 13.38 -3.25 -3.14
C ALA A 33 12.02 -3.31 -2.41
N PHE A 34 11.96 -2.86 -1.15
CA PHE A 34 10.73 -2.89 -0.37
C PHE A 34 9.67 -1.92 -0.90
N TYR A 35 10.04 -0.72 -1.33
CA TYR A 35 9.09 0.19 -1.98
C TYR A 35 8.54 -0.40 -3.28
N ALA A 36 9.39 -0.97 -4.14
CA ALA A 36 8.93 -1.62 -5.35
C ALA A 36 7.99 -2.80 -5.05
N LEU A 37 8.31 -3.64 -4.05
CA LEU A 37 7.44 -4.75 -3.64
C LEU A 37 6.10 -4.26 -3.08
N GLY A 38 6.10 -3.26 -2.19
CA GLY A 38 4.87 -2.69 -1.64
C GLY A 38 3.97 -2.08 -2.73
N LEU A 39 4.57 -1.38 -3.70
CA LEU A 39 3.84 -0.82 -4.84
C LEU A 39 3.34 -1.88 -5.81
N LEU A 40 4.08 -2.96 -6.03
CA LEU A 40 3.63 -4.11 -6.81
C LEU A 40 2.39 -4.73 -6.16
N LEU A 41 2.45 -5.01 -4.86
CA LEU A 41 1.32 -5.57 -4.12
C LEU A 41 0.10 -4.64 -4.19
N PHE A 42 0.32 -3.34 -4.03
CA PHE A 42 -0.74 -2.36 -4.15
C PHE A 42 -1.36 -2.35 -5.56
N ALA A 43 -0.54 -2.34 -6.62
CA ALA A 43 -0.98 -2.40 -8.01
C ALA A 43 -1.78 -3.67 -8.32
N LEU A 44 -1.30 -4.83 -7.85
CA LEU A 44 -2.00 -6.11 -7.99
C LEU A 44 -3.36 -6.09 -7.29
N ALA A 45 -3.44 -5.51 -6.09
CA ALA A 45 -4.69 -5.43 -5.35
C ALA A 45 -5.75 -4.57 -6.05
N VAL A 46 -5.38 -3.36 -6.49
CA VAL A 46 -6.31 -2.48 -7.20
C VAL A 46 -6.70 -3.05 -8.57
N SER A 47 -5.81 -3.79 -9.23
CA SER A 47 -6.12 -4.53 -10.45
C SER A 47 -7.08 -5.70 -10.19
N ALA A 48 -6.88 -6.47 -9.13
CA ALA A 48 -7.78 -7.56 -8.76
C ALA A 48 -9.21 -7.06 -8.46
N GLU A 49 -9.32 -5.93 -7.76
CA GLU A 49 -10.61 -5.28 -7.51
C GLU A 49 -11.25 -4.73 -8.79
N LEU A 50 -10.47 -4.06 -9.66
CA LEU A 50 -10.97 -3.60 -10.95
C LEU A 50 -11.52 -4.77 -11.79
N LEU A 51 -10.80 -5.89 -11.84
CA LEU A 51 -11.24 -7.08 -12.55
C LEU A 51 -12.51 -7.67 -11.94
N ALA A 52 -12.61 -7.76 -10.62
CA ALA A 52 -13.84 -8.21 -9.95
C ALA A 52 -15.04 -7.32 -10.28
N LYS A 53 -14.84 -6.00 -10.37
CA LYS A 53 -15.87 -5.04 -10.79
C LYS A 53 -16.28 -5.24 -12.26
N LEU A 54 -15.31 -5.43 -13.16
CA LEU A 54 -15.58 -5.67 -14.58
C LEU A 54 -16.30 -6.99 -14.83
N LEU A 55 -15.98 -8.03 -14.05
CA LEU A 55 -16.65 -9.34 -14.09
C LEU A 55 -17.99 -9.35 -13.34
N GLY A 56 -18.27 -8.31 -12.55
CA GLY A 56 -19.47 -8.21 -11.71
C GLY A 56 -19.46 -9.12 -10.47
N ALA A 57 -18.37 -9.84 -10.21
CA ALA A 57 -18.24 -10.74 -9.06
C ALA A 57 -16.77 -11.01 -8.71
N TRP A 58 -16.53 -11.36 -7.44
CA TRP A 58 -15.27 -11.97 -7.02
C TRP A 58 -15.18 -13.43 -7.45
N ASN A 59 -13.98 -13.87 -7.79
CA ASN A 59 -13.61 -15.28 -7.76
C ASN A 59 -12.59 -15.54 -6.65
N PRO A 60 -12.42 -16.79 -6.19
CA PRO A 60 -11.52 -17.13 -5.08
C PRO A 60 -10.09 -16.62 -5.27
N PHE A 61 -9.55 -16.70 -6.48
CA PHE A 61 -8.19 -16.26 -6.75
C PHE A 61 -8.04 -14.74 -6.63
N LEU A 62 -8.88 -13.97 -7.33
CA LEU A 62 -8.84 -12.50 -7.29
C LEU A 62 -9.07 -11.98 -5.87
N TYR A 63 -9.99 -12.59 -5.13
CA TYR A 63 -10.28 -12.20 -3.76
C TYR A 63 -9.10 -12.44 -2.82
N ARG A 64 -8.46 -13.63 -2.88
CA ARG A 64 -7.28 -13.93 -2.07
C ARG A 64 -6.08 -13.05 -2.46
N LEU A 65 -5.88 -12.79 -3.76
CA LEU A 65 -4.83 -11.88 -4.25
C LEU A 65 -5.04 -10.46 -3.72
N TRP A 66 -6.25 -9.92 -3.87
CA TRP A 66 -6.61 -8.60 -3.34
C TRP A 66 -6.40 -8.53 -1.83
N TYR A 67 -6.82 -9.57 -1.10
CA TYR A 67 -6.73 -9.60 0.36
C TYR A 67 -5.28 -9.61 0.84
N LEU A 68 -4.46 -10.52 0.31
CA LEU A 68 -3.06 -10.65 0.69
C LEU A 68 -2.28 -9.38 0.31
N ALA A 69 -2.47 -8.92 -0.92
CA ALA A 69 -1.66 -7.85 -1.47
C ALA A 69 -2.10 -6.47 -0.94
N GLY A 70 -3.39 -6.14 -1.03
CA GLY A 70 -3.91 -4.83 -0.67
C GLY A 70 -4.28 -4.74 0.80
N ALA A 71 -5.16 -5.64 1.26
CA ALA A 71 -5.71 -5.56 2.61
C ALA A 71 -4.68 -5.92 3.69
N MET A 72 -3.68 -6.76 3.39
CA MET A 72 -2.75 -7.26 4.38
C MET A 72 -1.31 -6.72 4.29
N HIS A 73 -0.66 -6.70 3.11
CA HIS A 73 0.80 -6.50 3.05
C HIS A 73 1.32 -5.31 2.25
N GLY A 74 0.51 -4.68 1.39
CA GLY A 74 0.97 -3.56 0.55
C GLY A 74 1.63 -2.46 1.37
N VAL A 75 0.93 -1.95 2.39
CA VAL A 75 1.47 -0.90 3.27
C VAL A 75 2.59 -1.41 4.19
N THR A 76 2.60 -2.70 4.56
CA THR A 76 3.66 -3.29 5.38
C THR A 76 5.01 -3.16 4.70
N PHE A 77 5.09 -3.51 3.41
CA PHE A 77 6.34 -3.39 2.65
C PHE A 77 6.70 -1.93 2.33
N LEU A 78 5.72 -1.04 2.12
CA LEU A 78 5.99 0.40 2.02
C LEU A 78 6.58 0.98 3.32
N GLY A 79 6.08 0.53 4.47
CA GLY A 79 6.60 0.86 5.79
C GLY A 79 8.03 0.33 5.99
N LEU A 80 8.29 -0.93 5.62
CA LEU A 80 9.65 -1.50 5.63
C LEU A 80 10.61 -0.74 4.71
N GLY A 81 10.16 -0.31 3.53
CA GLY A 81 10.94 0.55 2.64
C GLY A 81 11.30 1.89 3.28
N SER A 82 10.36 2.47 4.02
CA SER A 82 10.56 3.72 4.76
C SER A 82 11.53 3.55 5.92
N LEU A 83 11.41 2.48 6.69
CA LEU A 83 12.40 2.15 7.71
C LEU A 83 13.78 1.88 7.10
N ALA A 84 13.84 1.17 5.96
CA ALA A 84 15.09 0.87 5.28
C ALA A 84 15.75 2.12 4.68
N LEU A 85 14.99 3.18 4.42
CA LEU A 85 15.52 4.47 3.98
C LEU A 85 16.36 5.13 5.10
N LEU A 86 15.92 5.01 6.36
CA LEU A 86 16.62 5.56 7.52
C LEU A 86 17.68 4.59 8.08
N ASN A 87 17.31 3.32 8.21
CA ASN A 87 18.15 2.26 8.79
C ASN A 87 17.86 0.90 8.14
N PRO A 88 18.64 0.50 7.11
CA PRO A 88 18.49 -0.79 6.44
C PRO A 88 18.65 -2.01 7.35
N ARG A 89 19.42 -1.92 8.43
CA ARG A 89 19.63 -3.05 9.37
C ARG A 89 18.37 -3.26 10.22
N ALA A 90 17.77 -2.18 10.73
CA ALA A 90 16.52 -2.24 11.47
C ALA A 90 15.38 -2.80 10.60
N ALA A 91 15.27 -2.37 9.33
CA ALA A 91 14.27 -2.89 8.41
C ALA A 91 14.43 -4.39 8.13
N LYS A 92 15.66 -4.88 7.97
CA LYS A 92 15.94 -6.31 7.83
C LYS A 92 15.59 -7.09 9.09
N GLY A 93 15.96 -6.58 10.26
CA GLY A 93 15.59 -7.20 11.54
C GLY A 93 14.07 -7.28 11.72
N LEU A 94 13.35 -6.20 11.39
CA LEU A 94 11.90 -6.18 11.44
C LEU A 94 11.27 -7.14 10.41
N LEU A 95 11.82 -7.23 9.19
CA LEU A 95 11.35 -8.21 8.21
C LEU A 95 11.53 -9.64 8.74
N LEU A 96 12.70 -9.98 9.29
CA LEU A 96 12.94 -11.32 9.85
C LEU A 96 11.98 -11.64 10.98
N PHE A 97 11.68 -10.67 11.85
CA PHE A 97 10.69 -10.82 12.90
C PHE A 97 9.26 -11.01 12.35
N LEU A 98 8.88 -10.25 11.32
CA LEU A 98 7.54 -10.34 10.72
C LEU A 98 7.38 -11.54 9.78
N LEU A 99 8.47 -12.10 9.25
CA LEU A 99 8.44 -13.18 8.27
C LEU A 99 7.58 -14.39 8.69
N PRO A 100 7.71 -14.98 9.90
CA PRO A 100 6.83 -16.08 10.31
C PRO A 100 5.35 -15.66 10.34
N LEU A 101 5.05 -14.42 10.72
CA LEU A 101 3.67 -13.90 10.74
C LEU A 101 3.13 -13.67 9.32
N ILE A 102 3.98 -13.22 8.39
CA ILE A 102 3.66 -13.05 6.97
C ILE A 102 3.34 -14.41 6.35
N LEU A 103 4.16 -15.42 6.62
CA LEU A 103 3.93 -16.79 6.15
C LEU A 103 2.65 -17.38 6.75
N TYR A 104 2.37 -17.10 8.02
CA TYR A 104 1.12 -17.50 8.65
C TYR A 104 -0.10 -16.80 8.04
N GLY A 105 -0.02 -15.48 7.80
CA GLY A 105 -1.06 -14.72 7.11
C GLY A 105 -1.32 -15.25 5.70
N LEU A 106 -0.26 -15.57 4.94
CA LEU A 106 -0.36 -16.23 3.64
C LEU A 106 -1.07 -17.58 3.74
N PHE A 107 -0.70 -18.42 4.71
CA PHE A 107 -1.36 -19.71 4.95
C PHE A 107 -2.86 -19.50 5.24
N LEU A 108 -3.21 -18.59 6.14
CA LEU A 108 -4.62 -18.29 6.45
C LEU A 108 -5.38 -17.78 5.22
N VAL A 109 -4.80 -16.86 4.44
CA VAL A 109 -5.40 -16.34 3.21
C VAL A 109 -5.45 -17.40 2.11
N ALA A 110 -4.65 -18.46 2.14
CA ALA A 110 -4.67 -19.55 1.16
C ALA A 110 -5.70 -20.63 1.52
N TRP A 111 -5.93 -20.89 2.81
CA TRP A 111 -6.70 -22.03 3.29
C TRP A 111 -8.05 -21.70 3.92
N ALA A 112 -8.25 -20.48 4.42
CA ALA A 112 -9.53 -20.12 5.05
C ALA A 112 -10.69 -20.27 4.05
N PRO A 113 -11.86 -20.77 4.50
CA PRO A 113 -13.03 -20.90 3.64
C PRO A 113 -13.51 -19.52 3.19
N LEU A 114 -14.08 -19.46 1.99
CA LEU A 114 -14.63 -18.25 1.41
C LEU A 114 -16.14 -18.39 1.26
N ASP A 115 -16.88 -17.41 1.75
CA ASP A 115 -18.31 -17.29 1.57
C ASP A 115 -18.66 -15.92 1.00
N PHE A 116 -18.83 -15.85 -0.32
CA PHE A 116 -19.16 -14.61 -1.01
C PHE A 116 -20.57 -14.11 -0.73
N ALA A 117 -21.48 -14.94 -0.19
CA ALA A 117 -22.83 -14.51 0.17
C ALA A 117 -22.83 -13.52 1.34
N ARG A 118 -21.73 -13.46 2.11
CA ARG A 118 -21.54 -12.51 3.21
C ARG A 118 -21.11 -11.11 2.75
N LEU A 119 -20.85 -10.92 1.46
CA LEU A 119 -20.46 -9.61 0.93
C LEU A 119 -21.70 -8.71 0.77
N PRO A 120 -21.64 -7.42 1.17
CA PRO A 120 -22.75 -6.48 1.01
C PRO A 120 -23.18 -6.27 -0.46
N ALA A 121 -22.22 -6.35 -1.39
CA ALA A 121 -22.48 -6.45 -2.82
C ALA A 121 -21.45 -7.36 -3.49
N PRO A 122 -21.74 -7.92 -4.68
CA PRO A 122 -20.96 -9.00 -5.31
C PRO A 122 -19.46 -8.71 -5.53
N TYR A 123 -19.10 -7.44 -5.66
CA TYR A 123 -17.73 -6.99 -5.93
C TYR A 123 -17.21 -5.98 -4.89
N THR A 124 -17.91 -5.80 -3.76
CA THR A 124 -17.46 -4.89 -2.71
C THR A 124 -16.15 -5.41 -2.10
N PRO A 125 -15.08 -4.60 -2.06
CA PRO A 125 -13.84 -4.95 -1.39
C PRO A 125 -14.08 -4.97 0.14
N SER A 126 -14.32 -6.15 0.69
CA SER A 126 -14.55 -6.35 2.12
C SER A 126 -13.97 -7.68 2.56
N GLY A 127 -13.46 -7.74 3.80
CA GLY A 127 -13.00 -8.99 4.40
C GLY A 127 -14.10 -9.93 4.86
N ALA A 128 -15.38 -9.58 4.67
CA ALA A 128 -16.51 -10.34 5.18
C ALA A 128 -16.67 -11.75 4.56
N ALA A 129 -16.07 -12.00 3.38
CA ALA A 129 -16.10 -13.36 2.80
C ALA A 129 -15.22 -14.35 3.58
N PHE A 130 -14.30 -13.88 4.42
CA PHE A 130 -13.57 -14.72 5.37
C PHE A 130 -14.31 -14.87 6.71
N PRO A 131 -14.05 -15.96 7.47
CA PRO A 131 -14.59 -16.15 8.82
C PRO A 131 -14.33 -14.96 9.73
N ASP A 132 -15.14 -14.79 10.77
CA ASP A 132 -15.01 -13.65 11.68
C ASP A 132 -13.62 -13.54 12.34
N PRO A 133 -13.21 -12.32 12.75
CA PRO A 133 -11.85 -12.09 13.23
C PRO A 133 -11.51 -13.00 14.42
N SER A 134 -10.48 -13.81 14.24
CA SER A 134 -9.93 -14.75 15.21
C SER A 134 -8.47 -15.01 14.87
N LEU A 135 -7.72 -15.68 15.74
CA LEU A 135 -6.30 -16.02 15.47
C LEU A 135 -6.13 -16.86 14.21
N THR A 136 -7.13 -17.66 13.84
CA THR A 136 -7.17 -18.51 12.65
C THR A 136 -7.89 -17.88 11.46
N SER A 137 -8.35 -16.63 11.58
CA SER A 137 -8.94 -15.87 10.49
C SER A 137 -7.94 -14.84 9.94
N PRO A 138 -7.79 -14.71 8.61
CA PRO A 138 -6.92 -13.71 8.03
C PRO A 138 -7.34 -12.28 8.37
N ARG A 139 -8.61 -12.06 8.78
CA ARG A 139 -9.14 -10.73 9.12
C ARG A 139 -8.42 -10.06 10.27
N LEU A 140 -8.12 -10.81 11.34
CA LEU A 140 -7.42 -10.27 12.50
C LEU A 140 -6.02 -9.77 12.13
N TRP A 141 -5.31 -10.54 11.30
CA TRP A 141 -3.92 -10.28 10.95
C TRP A 141 -3.71 -9.05 10.07
N THR A 142 -4.74 -8.58 9.36
CA THR A 142 -4.64 -7.29 8.65
C THR A 142 -4.34 -6.13 9.60
N LEU A 143 -4.83 -6.16 10.84
CA LEU A 143 -4.68 -5.04 11.79
C LEU A 143 -3.22 -4.76 12.16
N PRO A 144 -2.44 -5.70 12.74
CA PRO A 144 -1.05 -5.42 13.11
C PRO A 144 -0.17 -5.03 11.92
N PHE A 145 -0.34 -5.69 10.78
CA PHE A 145 0.43 -5.39 9.57
C PHE A 145 0.17 -3.99 9.01
N ASN A 146 -1.10 -3.56 8.99
CA ASN A 146 -1.45 -2.21 8.56
C ASN A 146 -1.02 -1.15 9.58
N LEU A 147 -1.10 -1.43 10.88
CA LEU A 147 -0.64 -0.50 11.92
C LEU A 147 0.85 -0.24 11.83
N ILE A 148 1.68 -1.29 11.79
CA ILE A 148 3.12 -1.17 11.67
C ILE A 148 3.50 -0.51 10.33
N GLY A 149 2.91 -0.98 9.22
CA GLY A 149 3.18 -0.45 7.90
C GLY A 149 2.85 1.04 7.77
N THR A 150 1.65 1.43 8.20
CA THR A 150 1.19 2.83 8.16
C THR A 150 2.01 3.71 9.09
N ALA A 151 2.29 3.27 10.32
CA ALA A 151 3.08 4.04 11.28
C ALA A 151 4.48 4.33 10.75
N LEU A 152 5.15 3.34 10.13
CA LEU A 152 6.45 3.53 9.52
C LEU A 152 6.40 4.42 8.28
N LEU A 153 5.45 4.17 7.37
CA LEU A 153 5.33 4.96 6.14
C LEU A 153 5.01 6.43 6.46
N ALA A 154 3.96 6.68 7.23
CA ALA A 154 3.53 8.04 7.58
C ALA A 154 4.55 8.70 8.52
N GLY A 155 5.06 7.99 9.52
CA GLY A 155 6.01 8.53 10.49
C GLY A 155 7.32 8.95 9.85
N VAL A 156 7.91 8.12 8.98
CA VAL A 156 9.15 8.47 8.26
C VAL A 156 8.91 9.59 7.25
N ALA A 157 7.76 9.61 6.57
CA ALA A 157 7.41 10.70 5.65
C ALA A 157 7.32 12.03 6.41
N LEU A 158 6.60 12.08 7.53
CA LEU A 158 6.49 13.26 8.40
C LEU A 158 7.85 13.68 8.95
N TYR A 159 8.62 12.75 9.50
CA TYR A 159 9.98 13.02 9.98
C TYR A 159 10.85 13.64 8.89
N SER A 160 10.81 13.09 7.68
CA SER A 160 11.57 13.60 6.53
C SER A 160 11.10 15.00 6.12
N THR A 161 9.79 15.25 6.13
CA THR A 161 9.23 16.58 5.86
C THR A 161 9.77 17.62 6.83
N LEU A 162 9.72 17.34 8.13
CA LEU A 162 10.20 18.26 9.17
C LEU A 162 11.72 18.46 9.08
N LEU A 163 12.48 17.40 8.83
CA LEU A 163 13.94 17.44 8.72
C LEU A 163 14.41 18.32 7.54
N PHE A 164 13.70 18.27 6.42
CA PHE A 164 14.07 18.98 5.20
C PHE A 164 13.33 20.31 4.99
N TRP A 165 12.36 20.68 5.85
CA TRP A 165 11.46 21.83 5.65
C TRP A 165 12.19 23.13 5.26
N ARG A 166 13.31 23.43 5.91
CA ARG A 166 14.13 24.62 5.61
C ARG A 166 15.32 24.36 4.69
N ARG A 167 15.82 23.12 4.66
CA ARG A 167 17.08 22.78 3.96
C ARG A 167 16.87 22.35 2.51
N ASN A 168 15.74 21.71 2.22
CA ASN A 168 15.39 21.21 0.91
C ASN A 168 13.86 21.21 0.75
N PRO A 169 13.25 22.38 0.46
CA PRO A 169 11.80 22.53 0.41
C PRO A 169 11.13 21.60 -0.60
N LEU A 170 11.77 21.31 -1.74
CA LEU A 170 11.24 20.35 -2.71
C LEU A 170 11.14 18.94 -2.12
N ARG A 171 12.16 18.47 -1.40
CA ARG A 171 12.10 17.17 -0.72
C ARG A 171 11.07 17.15 0.41
N ALA A 172 10.95 18.26 1.14
CA ALA A 172 9.93 18.41 2.18
C ALA A 172 8.51 18.35 1.60
N GLN A 173 8.24 19.06 0.50
CA GLN A 173 6.95 18.99 -0.20
C GLN A 173 6.64 17.58 -0.70
N GLY A 174 7.60 16.90 -1.34
CA GLY A 174 7.40 15.53 -1.82
C GLY A 174 7.09 14.55 -0.69
N THR A 175 7.82 14.63 0.43
CA THR A 175 7.56 13.78 1.60
C THR A 175 6.27 14.15 2.33
N ALA A 176 5.86 15.42 2.32
CA ALA A 176 4.58 15.85 2.88
C ALA A 176 3.41 15.26 2.09
N LEU A 177 3.51 15.24 0.75
CA LEU A 177 2.52 14.59 -0.10
C LEU A 177 2.44 13.07 0.14
N ILE A 178 3.58 12.40 0.37
CA ILE A 178 3.61 10.97 0.75
C ILE A 178 2.93 10.76 2.11
N PHE A 179 3.18 11.64 3.08
CA PHE A 179 2.52 11.60 4.39
C PHE A 179 1.00 11.76 4.24
N LEU A 180 0.54 12.77 3.51
CA LEU A 180 -0.89 12.99 3.24
C LEU A 180 -1.52 11.81 2.50
N ALA A 181 -0.82 11.24 1.52
CA ALA A 181 -1.27 10.04 0.81
C ALA A 181 -1.48 8.85 1.76
N ALA A 182 -0.54 8.62 2.67
CA ALA A 182 -0.65 7.56 3.67
C ALA A 182 -1.86 7.76 4.60
N LEU A 183 -2.10 9.01 5.04
CA LEU A 183 -3.28 9.32 5.85
C LEU A 183 -4.59 9.11 5.09
N VAL A 184 -4.66 9.56 3.84
CA VAL A 184 -5.85 9.37 2.99
C VAL A 184 -6.13 7.89 2.82
N LEU A 185 -5.14 7.09 2.40
CA LEU A 185 -5.31 5.65 2.18
C LEU A 185 -5.70 4.89 3.46
N ALA A 186 -5.08 5.21 4.60
CA ALA A 186 -5.41 4.60 5.89
C ALA A 186 -6.82 4.98 6.36
N SER A 187 -7.21 6.24 6.19
CA SER A 187 -8.54 6.74 6.54
C SER A 187 -9.61 6.10 5.67
N THR A 188 -9.38 6.00 4.36
CA THR A 188 -10.28 5.33 3.43
C THR A 188 -10.52 3.87 3.80
N SER A 189 -9.45 3.12 4.13
CA SER A 189 -9.59 1.73 4.59
C SER A 189 -10.39 1.62 5.89
N THR A 190 -10.20 2.58 6.80
CA THR A 190 -10.91 2.63 8.08
C THR A 190 -12.39 2.97 7.90
N LEU A 191 -12.71 3.94 7.06
CA LEU A 191 -14.09 4.35 6.74
C LEU A 191 -14.90 3.21 6.08
N ASN A 192 -14.27 2.41 5.21
CA ASN A 192 -14.90 1.22 4.66
C ASN A 192 -15.30 0.22 5.77
N ARG A 193 -14.45 0.05 6.80
CA ARG A 193 -14.78 -0.81 7.96
C ARG A 193 -15.96 -0.28 8.79
N PHE A 194 -16.21 1.03 8.77
CA PHE A 194 -17.35 1.68 9.43
C PHE A 194 -18.60 1.81 8.54
N GLY A 195 -18.60 1.22 7.34
CA GLY A 195 -19.78 1.16 6.48
C GLY A 195 -20.03 2.42 5.66
N VAL A 196 -19.07 3.34 5.56
CA VAL A 196 -19.18 4.50 4.65
C VAL A 196 -18.86 4.07 3.23
N VAL A 197 -19.90 3.70 2.48
CA VAL A 197 -19.79 3.19 1.11
C VAL A 197 -19.69 4.34 0.10
N GLY A 198 -18.81 4.22 -0.89
CA GLY A 198 -18.72 5.13 -2.05
C GLY A 198 -17.62 6.19 -2.01
N LEU A 199 -16.97 6.41 -0.87
CA LEU A 199 -15.76 7.25 -0.78
C LEU A 199 -14.47 6.46 -1.04
N GLU A 200 -14.55 5.13 -1.10
CA GLU A 200 -13.37 4.28 -1.17
C GLU A 200 -12.61 4.41 -2.49
N GLU A 201 -13.31 4.32 -3.62
CA GLU A 201 -12.69 4.43 -4.94
C GLU A 201 -12.05 5.80 -5.15
N MET A 202 -12.77 6.85 -4.77
CA MET A 202 -12.31 8.22 -4.91
C MET A 202 -11.12 8.48 -3.98
N GLY A 203 -11.22 8.08 -2.71
CA GLY A 203 -10.16 8.22 -1.72
C GLY A 203 -8.90 7.46 -2.12
N ARG A 204 -9.04 6.26 -2.68
CA ARG A 204 -7.91 5.47 -3.17
C ARG A 204 -7.26 6.11 -4.41
N ALA A 205 -8.04 6.51 -5.41
CA ALA A 205 -7.52 7.17 -6.59
C ALA A 205 -6.78 8.48 -6.22
N PHE A 206 -7.36 9.27 -5.32
CA PHE A 206 -6.75 10.49 -4.81
C PHE A 206 -5.48 10.22 -4.00
N GLY A 207 -5.52 9.25 -3.07
CA GLY A 207 -4.36 8.87 -2.26
C GLY A 207 -3.18 8.39 -3.11
N VAL A 208 -3.43 7.59 -4.14
CA VAL A 208 -2.39 7.12 -5.08
C VAL A 208 -1.85 8.26 -5.92
N ALA A 209 -2.71 9.19 -6.37
CA ALA A 209 -2.26 10.38 -7.08
C ALA A 209 -1.34 11.25 -6.22
N LEU A 210 -1.69 11.48 -4.94
CA LEU A 210 -0.83 12.17 -3.99
C LEU A 210 0.49 11.43 -3.78
N LEU A 211 0.45 10.11 -3.65
CA LEU A 211 1.66 9.29 -3.48
C LEU A 211 2.59 9.42 -4.71
N TYR A 212 2.02 9.32 -5.91
CA TYR A 212 2.74 9.47 -7.17
C TYR A 212 3.39 10.86 -7.28
N LEU A 213 2.62 11.92 -7.02
CA LEU A 213 3.13 13.29 -7.04
C LEU A 213 4.22 13.50 -5.99
N GLY A 214 4.04 12.98 -4.77
CA GLY A 214 5.02 13.08 -3.71
C GLY A 214 6.35 12.43 -4.07
N VAL A 215 6.31 11.23 -4.66
CA VAL A 215 7.51 10.54 -5.18
C VAL A 215 8.16 11.34 -6.30
N ALA A 216 7.38 11.81 -7.28
CA ALA A 216 7.91 12.56 -8.42
C ALA A 216 8.58 13.88 -7.98
N VAL A 217 7.99 14.60 -7.03
CA VAL A 217 8.56 15.84 -6.47
C VAL A 217 9.82 15.54 -5.66
N ALA A 218 9.81 14.50 -4.82
CA ALA A 218 10.99 14.12 -4.04
C ALA A 218 12.17 13.68 -4.93
N ASP A 219 11.90 12.99 -6.05
CA ASP A 219 12.93 12.55 -6.99
C ASP A 219 13.58 13.71 -7.74
N ARG A 220 12.81 14.74 -8.10
CA ARG A 220 13.35 15.98 -8.73
C ARG A 220 14.39 16.66 -7.83
N SER A 221 14.18 16.62 -6.53
CA SER A 221 15.15 17.14 -5.55
C SER A 221 16.49 16.38 -5.59
N ALA A 222 16.45 15.05 -5.76
CA ALA A 222 17.67 14.24 -5.87
C ALA A 222 18.42 14.49 -7.19
N ALA A 223 17.70 14.66 -8.30
CA ALA A 223 18.30 15.04 -9.58
C ALA A 223 18.95 16.44 -9.52
N TYR A 224 18.29 17.41 -8.87
CA TYR A 224 18.83 18.75 -8.69
C TYR A 224 20.11 18.76 -7.82
N ALA A 225 20.19 17.90 -6.82
CA ALA A 225 21.41 17.74 -6.01
C ALA A 225 22.54 17.04 -6.76
N GLY A 226 22.22 16.08 -7.65
CA GLY A 226 23.22 15.35 -8.45
C GLY A 226 23.73 16.10 -9.69
N GLY A 227 22.99 17.10 -10.18
CA GLY A 227 23.43 17.99 -11.27
C GLY A 227 24.31 19.17 -10.84
N ARG A 228 24.67 19.25 -9.55
CA ARG A 228 25.65 20.18 -8.98
C ARG A 228 26.99 19.50 -8.65
N ALA A 229 27.26 18.33 -9.22
CA ALA A 229 28.54 17.62 -9.10
C ALA A 229 29.46 17.98 -10.27
#